data_AF-A0A969LC91-F1
#
_entry.id   AF-A0A969LC91-F1
#
_cell.length_a   1.000
_cell.length_b   1.000
_cell.length_c   1.000
_cell.angle_alpha   90.00
_cell.angle_beta   90.00
_cell.angle_gamma   90.00
#
_symmetry.space_group_name_H-M   'P 1'
#
loop_
_entity.id
_entity.type
_entity.pdbx_description
1 polymer ?
#
loop_
_entity_poly.entity_id
_entity_poly.type
_entity_poly.pdbx_seq_one_letter_code
_entity_poly.pdbx_strand_id
1 'polypeptide(L)'
;MAQTPPRVQTTPVLRGAIIVLTLGTALTHISLLFPDLVFILNGLGYLGLLAARYFPQYIPIRWFAAHPTTVRWLLIGYTALTIGLWLAFGLRAPIGYINKLNELALIVLLFIEMRQQPVR
;
A
#
# COMPACT_ATOMS: atom_id res chain seq x y z
N MET A 1 17.69 33.99 -7.59
CA MET A 1 17.97 32.53 -7.55
C MET A 1 17.20 31.96 -6.37
N ALA A 2 16.06 31.30 -6.60
CA ALA A 2 15.30 30.66 -5.52
C ALA A 2 15.97 29.33 -5.17
N GLN A 3 16.39 29.16 -3.91
CA GLN A 3 16.96 27.91 -3.43
C GLN A 3 15.84 26.86 -3.38
N THR A 4 15.99 25.78 -4.14
CA THR A 4 15.07 24.64 -4.07
C THR A 4 15.11 24.09 -2.63
N PRO A 5 13.96 23.91 -1.95
CA PRO A 5 13.96 23.42 -0.58
C PRO A 5 14.66 22.06 -0.48
N PRO A 6 15.38 21.78 0.62
CA PRO A 6 16.11 20.54 0.80
C PRO A 6 15.16 19.33 0.74
N ARG A 7 15.51 18.34 -0.08
CA ARG A 7 14.75 17.10 -0.24
C ARG A 7 14.81 16.29 1.05
N VAL A 8 13.71 16.20 1.78
CA VAL A 8 13.60 15.32 2.95
C VAL A 8 13.60 13.87 2.46
N GLN A 9 14.70 13.15 2.71
CA GLN A 9 14.74 11.72 2.40
C GLN A 9 13.74 10.98 3.28
N THR A 10 13.02 10.01 2.70
CA THR A 10 12.09 9.17 3.47
C THR A 10 12.84 8.49 4.60
N THR A 11 12.35 8.63 5.82
CA THR A 11 12.99 8.00 6.97
C THR A 11 12.82 6.48 6.92
N PRO A 12 13.80 5.70 7.41
CA PRO A 12 13.67 4.25 7.49
C PRO A 12 12.46 3.82 8.33
N VAL A 13 12.08 4.64 9.31
CA VAL A 13 10.88 4.44 10.14
C VAL A 13 9.60 4.51 9.30
N LEU A 14 9.44 5.54 8.47
CA LEU A 14 8.26 5.68 7.60
C LEU A 14 8.16 4.53 6.60
N ARG A 15 9.29 4.15 6.00
CA ARG A 15 9.36 2.98 5.10
C ARG A 15 8.96 1.70 5.85
N GLY A 16 9.52 1.46 7.03
CA GLY A 16 9.20 0.30 7.86
C GLY A 16 7.71 0.23 8.21
N ALA A 17 7.12 1.37 8.60
CA ALA A 17 5.69 1.45 8.91
C ALA A 17 4.80 1.12 7.70
N ILE A 18 5.13 1.62 6.50
CA ILE A 18 4.41 1.27 5.26
C ILE A 18 4.48 -0.24 4.99
N ILE A 19 5.67 -0.84 5.13
CA ILE A 19 5.87 -2.28 4.94
C ILE A 19 5.02 -3.07 5.94
N VAL A 20 5.12 -2.76 7.24
CA VAL A 20 4.39 -3.49 8.30
C VAL A 20 2.88 -3.38 8.11
N LEU A 21 2.35 -2.19 7.83
CA LEU A 21 0.93 -2.00 7.57
C LEU A 21 0.47 -2.80 6.35
N THR A 22 1.25 -2.75 5.26
CA THR A 22 0.92 -3.50 4.03
C THR A 22 0.90 -5.01 4.28
N LEU A 23 1.88 -5.54 5.02
CA LEU A 23 1.94 -6.96 5.36
C LEU A 23 0.80 -7.37 6.29
N GLY A 24 0.47 -6.55 7.29
CA GLY A 24 -0.65 -6.81 8.20
C GLY A 24 -2.00 -6.83 7.48
N THR A 25 -2.21 -5.88 6.56
CA THR A 25 -3.40 -5.86 5.70
C THR A 25 -3.44 -7.08 4.78
N ALA A 26 -2.32 -7.45 4.14
CA ALA A 26 -2.25 -8.64 3.28
C ALA A 26 -2.58 -9.92 4.06
N LEU A 27 -2.02 -10.08 5.26
CA LEU A 27 -2.29 -11.23 6.12
C LEU A 27 -3.77 -11.30 6.53
N THR A 28 -4.39 -10.16 6.85
CA THR A 28 -5.81 -10.11 7.19
C THR A 28 -6.67 -10.55 6.01
N HIS A 29 -6.37 -10.08 4.80
CA HIS A 29 -7.09 -10.49 3.59
C HIS A 29 -6.88 -11.98 3.23
N ILE A 30 -5.70 -12.55 3.51
CA ILE A 30 -5.48 -13.98 3.26
C ILE A 30 -6.20 -14.84 4.30
N SER A 31 -6.23 -14.43 5.57
CA SER A 31 -6.66 -15.28 6.68
C SER A 31 -8.14 -15.13 7.06
N LEU A 32 -8.71 -13.93 6.96
CA LEU A 32 -10.01 -13.63 7.57
C LEU A 32 -11.17 -14.49 7.02
N LEU A 33 -11.16 -14.75 5.72
CA LEU A 33 -12.20 -15.52 5.02
C LEU A 33 -11.62 -16.75 4.31
N PHE A 34 -10.48 -17.25 4.75
CA PHE A 34 -9.84 -18.40 4.11
C PHE A 34 -10.82 -19.60 4.01
N PRO A 35 -10.93 -20.28 2.85
CA PRO A 35 -10.13 -20.16 1.63
C PRO A 35 -10.78 -19.32 0.51
N ASP A 36 -11.49 -18.23 0.83
CA ASP A 36 -12.12 -17.38 -0.18
C ASP A 36 -11.09 -16.79 -1.16
N LEU A 37 -11.29 -17.10 -2.44
CA LEU A 37 -10.34 -16.76 -3.49
C LEU A 37 -10.21 -15.25 -3.68
N VAL A 38 -11.30 -14.48 -3.54
CA VAL A 38 -11.28 -13.02 -3.74
C VAL A 38 -10.50 -12.36 -2.60
N PHE A 39 -10.66 -12.83 -1.37
CA PHE A 39 -9.88 -12.35 -0.21
C PHE A 39 -8.40 -12.71 -0.33
N ILE A 40 -8.08 -13.94 -0.74
CA ILE A 40 -6.69 -14.35 -1.00
C ILE A 40 -6.04 -13.50 -2.10
N LEU A 41 -6.74 -13.29 -3.22
CA LEU A 41 -6.26 -12.42 -4.31
C LEU A 41 -6.08 -10.97 -3.84
N ASN A 42 -6.87 -10.50 -2.87
CA ASN A 42 -6.66 -9.18 -2.26
C ASN A 42 -5.33 -9.09 -1.52
N GLY A 43 -5.05 -10.07 -0.65
CA GLY A 43 -3.78 -10.10 0.06
C GLY A 43 -2.57 -10.26 -0.88
N LEU A 44 -2.69 -11.10 -1.92
CA LEU A 44 -1.66 -11.23 -2.95
C LEU A 44 -1.45 -9.93 -3.74
N GLY A 45 -2.50 -9.15 -4.00
CA GLY A 45 -2.39 -7.83 -4.63
C GLY A 45 -1.55 -6.86 -3.79
N TYR A 46 -1.76 -6.83 -2.47
CA TYR A 46 -0.91 -6.04 -1.56
C TYR A 46 0.55 -6.50 -1.58
N LEU A 47 0.80 -7.81 -1.49
CA LEU A 47 2.16 -8.36 -1.53
C LEU A 47 2.85 -8.07 -2.87
N GLY A 48 2.12 -8.20 -3.97
CA GLY A 48 2.60 -7.91 -5.32
C GLY A 48 2.98 -6.45 -5.51
N LEU A 49 2.14 -5.52 -5.07
CA LEU A 49 2.42 -4.07 -5.14
C LEU A 49 3.57 -3.67 -4.19
N LEU A 50 3.65 -4.28 -3.01
CA LEU A 50 4.76 -4.07 -2.08
C LEU A 50 6.09 -4.54 -2.68
N ALA A 51 6.10 -5.73 -3.29
CA ALA A 51 7.25 -6.26 -4.00
C ALA A 51 7.63 -5.38 -5.21
N ALA A 52 6.66 -4.95 -6.01
CA ALA A 52 6.89 -4.02 -7.11
C ALA A 52 7.51 -2.69 -6.66
N ARG A 53 7.21 -2.23 -5.44
CA ARG A 53 7.73 -0.98 -4.90
C ARG A 53 9.18 -1.08 -4.40
N TYR A 54 9.51 -2.14 -3.68
CA TYR A 54 10.81 -2.28 -2.98
C TYR A 54 11.79 -3.23 -3.66
N PHE A 55 11.29 -4.11 -4.52
CA PHE A 55 12.04 -5.14 -5.23
C PHE A 55 11.79 -5.11 -6.76
N PRO A 56 11.71 -3.93 -7.41
CA PRO A 56 11.30 -3.83 -8.82
C PRO A 56 12.23 -4.60 -9.78
N GLN A 57 13.52 -4.73 -9.44
CA GLN A 57 14.49 -5.49 -10.23
C GLN A 57 14.19 -7.00 -10.32
N TYR A 58 13.41 -7.54 -9.37
CA TYR A 58 13.03 -8.95 -9.35
C TYR A 58 11.65 -9.20 -9.99
N ILE A 59 10.93 -8.13 -10.37
CA ILE A 59 9.64 -8.24 -11.04
C ILE A 59 9.86 -8.25 -12.56
N PRO A 60 9.34 -9.25 -13.30
CA PRO A 60 9.53 -9.34 -14.75
C PRO A 60 8.98 -8.11 -15.51
N ILE A 61 8.04 -7.40 -14.90
CA ILE A 61 7.36 -6.23 -15.47
C ILE A 61 8.23 -4.99 -15.27
N ARG A 62 9.10 -4.71 -16.26
CA ARG A 62 10.02 -3.56 -16.27
C ARG A 62 9.35 -2.20 -16.08
N TRP A 63 8.06 -2.10 -16.38
CA TRP A 63 7.28 -0.87 -16.19
C TRP A 63 7.28 -0.37 -14.74
N PHE A 64 7.30 -1.26 -13.74
CA PHE A 64 7.33 -0.86 -12.33
C PHE A 64 8.64 -0.18 -11.92
N ALA A 65 9.77 -0.67 -12.45
CA ALA A 65 11.07 -0.04 -12.23
C ALA A 65 11.14 1.36 -12.85
N ALA A 66 10.51 1.54 -14.01
CA ALA A 66 10.46 2.82 -14.71
C ALA A 66 9.47 3.83 -14.10
N HIS A 67 8.44 3.37 -13.38
CA HIS A 67 7.35 4.22 -12.87
C HIS A 67 7.11 4.03 -11.35
N PRO A 68 8.11 4.33 -10.49
CA PRO A 68 8.01 4.13 -9.04
C PRO A 68 6.89 4.97 -8.40
N THR A 69 6.61 6.16 -8.96
CA THR A 69 5.49 7.02 -8.55
C THR A 69 4.16 6.36 -8.85
N THR A 70 4.04 5.66 -9.98
CA THR A 70 2.78 5.01 -10.34
C THR A 70 2.51 3.78 -9.48
N VAL A 71 3.53 2.99 -9.13
CA VAL A 71 3.39 1.86 -8.17
C VAL A 71 2.80 2.33 -6.83
N ARG A 72 3.26 3.49 -6.36
CA ARG A 72 2.74 4.10 -5.15
C ARG A 72 1.27 4.51 -5.29
N TRP A 73 0.90 5.17 -6.39
CA TRP A 73 -0.50 5.51 -6.67
C TRP A 73 -1.37 4.26 -6.82
N LEU A 74 -0.85 3.19 -7.42
CA LEU A 74 -1.53 1.90 -7.49
C LEU A 74 -1.77 1.33 -6.08
N LEU A 75 -0.78 1.38 -5.18
CA LEU A 75 -0.96 0.92 -3.81
C LEU A 75 -2.01 1.76 -3.06
N ILE A 76 -2.01 3.09 -3.21
CA ILE A 76 -3.04 3.98 -2.65
C ILE A 76 -4.43 3.63 -3.21
N GLY A 77 -4.56 3.60 -4.54
CA GLY A 77 -5.83 3.33 -5.22
C GLY A 77 -6.37 1.95 -4.92
N TYR A 78 -5.50 0.94 -4.86
CA TYR A 78 -5.86 -0.41 -4.46
C TYR A 78 -6.36 -0.46 -3.01
N THR A 79 -5.66 0.22 -2.10
CA THR A 79 -6.09 0.31 -0.70
C THR A 79 -7.45 0.99 -0.58
N ALA A 80 -7.65 2.12 -1.26
CA ALA A 80 -8.92 2.82 -1.29
C ALA A 80 -10.05 1.95 -1.88
N LEU A 81 -9.77 1.17 -2.92
CA LEU A 81 -10.71 0.20 -3.49
C LEU A 81 -11.12 -0.84 -2.45
N THR A 82 -10.19 -1.40 -1.68
CA THR A 82 -10.53 -2.38 -0.64
C THR A 82 -11.36 -1.79 0.51
N ILE A 83 -11.20 -0.49 0.81
CA ILE A 83 -12.09 0.22 1.73
C ILE A 83 -13.48 0.36 1.11
N GLY A 84 -13.58 0.84 -0.14
CA GLY A 84 -14.85 1.02 -0.85
C GLY A 84 -15.65 -0.27 -1.01
N LEU A 85 -14.99 -1.37 -1.40
CA LEU A 85 -15.62 -2.69 -1.50
C LEU A 85 -16.09 -3.20 -0.14
N TRP A 86 -15.33 -2.96 0.93
CA TRP A 86 -15.79 -3.31 2.27
C TRP A 86 -16.96 -2.43 2.74
N LEU A 87 -17.01 -1.15 2.36
CA LEU A 87 -18.17 -0.30 2.62
C LEU A 87 -19.42 -0.79 1.89
N ALA A 88 -19.28 -1.31 0.66
CA ALA A 88 -20.42 -1.82 -0.10
C ALA A 88 -20.88 -3.22 0.34
N PHE A 89 -19.94 -4.15 0.54
CA PHE A 89 -20.23 -5.59 0.67
C PHE A 89 -19.55 -6.26 1.87
N GLY A 90 -18.76 -5.52 2.65
CA GLY A 90 -17.89 -6.09 3.66
C GLY A 90 -18.60 -6.52 4.94
N LEU A 91 -18.07 -7.59 5.55
CA LEU A 91 -18.48 -8.06 6.87
C LEU A 91 -18.29 -6.98 7.94
N ARG A 92 -19.34 -6.72 8.73
CA ARG A 92 -19.35 -5.74 9.83
C ARG A 92 -18.89 -6.35 11.16
N ALA A 93 -17.67 -6.91 11.16
CA ALA A 93 -17.04 -7.48 12.36
C ALA A 93 -15.94 -6.57 12.91
N PRO A 94 -15.62 -6.60 14.23
CA PRO A 94 -14.58 -5.77 14.84
C PRO A 94 -13.23 -5.83 14.10
N ILE A 95 -12.80 -7.02 13.69
CA ILE A 95 -11.57 -7.23 12.92
C ILE A 95 -11.59 -6.53 11.55
N GLY A 96 -12.76 -6.42 10.92
CA GLY A 96 -12.95 -5.69 9.69
C GLY A 96 -12.66 -4.20 9.89
N TYR A 97 -13.22 -3.59 10.94
CA TYR A 97 -12.96 -2.17 11.26
C TYR A 97 -11.49 -1.91 11.59
N ILE A 98 -10.85 -2.78 12.38
CA ILE A 98 -9.41 -2.68 12.69
C ILE A 98 -8.58 -2.72 11.41
N ASN A 99 -8.89 -3.64 10.48
CA ASN A 99 -8.19 -3.72 9.21
C ASN A 99 -8.40 -2.45 8.35
N LYS A 100 -9.60 -1.85 8.36
CA LYS A 100 -9.84 -0.58 7.67
C LYS A 100 -9.05 0.59 8.28
N LEU A 101 -8.83 0.60 9.59
CA LEU A 101 -7.94 1.57 10.23
C LEU A 101 -6.48 1.40 9.75
N ASN A 102 -6.00 0.16 9.61
CA ASN A 102 -4.68 -0.11 9.05
C ASN A 102 -4.56 0.35 7.59
N GLU A 103 -5.57 0.06 6.76
CA GLU A 103 -5.64 0.51 5.36
C GLU A 103 -5.65 2.05 5.27
N LEU A 104 -6.42 2.73 6.13
CA LEU A 104 -6.43 4.20 6.18
C LEU A 104 -5.08 4.77 6.62
N ALA A 105 -4.47 4.20 7.65
CA ALA A 105 -3.13 4.59 8.09
C ALA A 105 -2.10 4.40 6.97
N LEU A 106 -2.17 3.28 6.23
CA LEU A 106 -1.32 3.02 5.08
C LEU A 106 -1.47 4.11 4.00
N ILE A 107 -2.70 4.48 3.64
CA ILE A 107 -2.96 5.58 2.70
C ILE A 107 -2.32 6.88 3.20
N VAL A 108 -2.51 7.24 4.47
CA VAL A 108 -1.93 8.47 5.05
C VAL A 108 -0.40 8.45 4.97
N LEU A 109 0.24 7.36 5.36
CA LEU A 109 1.70 7.23 5.28
C LEU A 109 2.20 7.29 3.83
N LEU A 110 1.48 6.69 2.88
CA LEU A 110 1.76 6.79 1.45
C LEU A 110 1.54 8.21 0.91
N PHE A 111 0.71 9.05 1.52
CA PHE A 111 0.67 10.47 1.14
C PHE A 111 1.81 11.28 1.76
N ILE A 112 2.17 11.00 3.02
CA ILE A 112 3.29 11.65 3.71
C ILE A 112 4.61 11.40 2.97
N GLU A 113 4.91 10.14 2.63
CA GLU A 113 6.12 9.82 1.86
C GLU A 113 6.10 10.51 0.46
N MET A 114 4.93 10.85 -0.09
CA MET A 114 4.82 11.52 -1.41
C MET A 114 5.24 12.97 -1.33
N ARG A 115 4.81 13.63 -0.26
CA ARG A 115 5.18 15.03 -0.01
C ARG A 115 6.68 15.16 0.31
N GLN A 116 7.28 14.13 0.90
CA GLN A 116 8.73 14.08 1.16
C GLN A 116 9.55 13.78 -0.10
N GLN A 117 8.99 13.01 -1.04
CA GLN A 117 9.61 12.70 -2.34
C GLN A 117 8.80 13.29 -3.49
N PRO A 118 8.85 14.63 -3.72
CA PRO A 118 8.15 15.23 -4.83
C PRO A 118 8.62 14.60 -6.15
N VAL A 119 7.63 14.28 -6.99
CA VAL A 119 7.75 13.64 -8.31
C VAL A 119 8.68 14.48 -9.18
N ARG A 120 9.67 13.85 -9.81
CA ARG A 120 10.44 14.44 -10.90
C ARG A 120 9.82 14.04 -12.22
#